data_AF-A0A8T0HAV4-F1
#
_entry.id   AF-A0A8T0HAV4-F1
#
_cell.length_a   1.000
_cell.length_b   1.000
_cell.length_c   1.000
_cell.angle_alpha   90.00
_cell.angle_beta   90.00
_cell.angle_gamma   90.00
#
_symmetry.space_group_name_H-M   'P 1'
#
loop_
_entity.id
_entity.type
_entity.pdbx_description
1 polymer ?
#
loop_
_entity_poly.entity_id
_entity_poly.type
_entity_poly.pdbx_seq_one_letter_code
_entity_poly.pdbx_strand_id
1 'polypeptide(L)'
;MSRAMASCYHFALAELLLVGQIILGAVIVQAQTNFSFLSFPTAESFLVLNDTVHVGNSSFLLNVQGARMSPSCGRLLYNEKIKMKDMASGAVASFHTAFTFQIYGPNMIFVAPEVYYHGDGLAFTFVRSITLSDAVESGSELCLLDRAIDGSINPLFAIEFDTYKTHWFGDISDSHVGVNIDSMRSIWSYNLCESSENQEYCSYLANGGYFTAWIDYYKTSEILQVFLASGSLDDISKPLKPLIEANISKFMPLANLVDEFMYVGFSSGTGVHWEVHEIKSWTFTSSMTQQETVVLSGDQSSGSPVKQIIIGVSVAGGILLLASWKVLGGPLKTPTYSQTSFELQPLTQGLETFRIFISHTGGPNGSEKNFPINLSKALKDYAEEKKCNYEVFIDRKMEKGTKFPEEILRQIAMTHLGIVVVTKEFFKNKWPMIELAKFVELYKPPEVLILPLFYKLKPAEVRSHLEKKFWERFWTEMSSPNHPIDLEKYRNAVETLCNINGVEYNFWND
;
A
#
# COMPACT_ATOMS: atom_id res chain seq x y z
N MET A 1 -8.20 59.78 39.31
CA MET A 1 -7.34 59.00 38.37
C MET A 1 -7.80 59.31 36.95
N SER A 2 -6.89 59.80 36.10
CA SER A 2 -7.23 60.30 34.76
C SER A 2 -7.57 59.15 33.81
N ARG A 3 -8.40 59.41 32.79
CA ARG A 3 -8.76 58.46 31.71
C ARG A 3 -7.52 57.80 31.05
N ALA A 4 -6.36 58.46 31.11
CA ALA A 4 -5.09 57.92 30.62
C ALA A 4 -4.59 56.71 31.44
N MET A 5 -4.78 56.69 32.76
CA MET A 5 -4.37 55.54 33.57
C MET A 5 -5.22 54.29 33.28
N ALA A 6 -6.53 54.44 33.08
CA ALA A 6 -7.42 53.32 32.77
C ALA A 6 -7.08 52.64 31.43
N SER A 7 -6.58 53.40 30.45
CA SER A 7 -6.13 52.88 29.15
C SER A 7 -4.84 52.07 29.24
N CYS A 8 -3.88 52.51 30.06
CA CYS A 8 -2.63 51.75 30.26
C CYS A 8 -2.86 50.41 30.97
N TYR A 9 -3.80 50.34 31.93
CA TYR A 9 -4.14 49.09 32.61
C TYR A 9 -4.80 48.07 31.66
N HIS A 10 -5.65 48.50 30.74
CA HIS A 10 -6.27 47.60 29.76
C HIS A 10 -5.25 47.07 28.74
N PHE A 11 -4.28 47.89 28.32
CA PHE A 11 -3.20 47.47 27.43
C PHE A 11 -2.27 46.45 28.10
N ALA A 12 -1.86 46.71 29.34
CA ALA A 12 -0.98 45.80 30.09
C ALA A 12 -1.65 44.43 30.35
N LEU A 13 -2.96 44.41 30.63
CA LEU A 13 -3.74 43.17 30.79
C LEU A 13 -3.89 42.40 29.48
N ALA A 14 -4.09 43.09 28.36
CA ALA A 14 -4.16 42.47 27.03
C ALA A 14 -2.82 41.85 26.61
N GLU A 15 -1.69 42.53 26.89
CA GLU A 15 -0.36 41.99 26.64
C GLU A 15 -0.03 40.80 27.55
N LEU A 16 -0.42 40.84 28.83
CA LEU A 16 -0.25 39.70 29.75
C LEU A 16 -1.11 38.49 29.35
N LEU A 17 -2.33 38.70 28.86
CA LEU A 17 -3.18 37.63 28.34
C LEU A 17 -2.64 37.07 27.02
N LEU A 18 -2.09 37.91 26.16
CA LEU A 18 -1.47 37.48 24.90
C LEU A 18 -0.17 36.71 25.16
N VAL A 19 0.68 37.20 26.05
CA VAL A 19 1.89 36.49 26.50
C VAL A 19 1.50 35.20 27.22
N GLY A 20 0.43 35.21 28.03
CA GLY A 20 -0.15 34.02 28.64
C GLY A 20 -0.61 32.98 27.62
N GLN A 21 -1.31 33.40 26.55
CA GLN A 21 -1.72 32.52 25.45
C GLN A 21 -0.55 32.06 24.58
N ILE A 22 0.48 32.88 24.40
CA ILE A 22 1.72 32.50 23.70
C ILE A 22 2.51 31.49 24.52
N ILE A 23 2.60 31.66 25.84
CA ILE A 23 3.26 30.71 26.74
C ILE A 23 2.45 29.41 26.86
N LEU A 24 1.12 29.48 26.99
CA LEU A 24 0.25 28.30 26.96
C LEU A 24 0.21 27.59 25.59
N GLY A 25 0.34 28.34 24.50
CA GLY A 25 0.45 27.80 23.13
C GLY A 25 1.85 27.26 22.79
N ALA A 26 2.90 27.79 23.43
CA ALA A 26 4.28 27.32 23.27
C ALA A 26 4.62 26.10 24.14
N VAL A 27 3.80 25.77 25.14
CA VAL A 27 3.89 24.51 25.91
C VAL A 27 2.94 23.45 25.34
N ILE A 28 2.72 23.44 24.02
CA ILE A 28 2.38 22.19 23.34
C ILE A 28 3.72 21.48 23.13
N VAL A 29 4.07 20.59 24.07
CA VAL A 29 5.10 19.58 23.81
C VAL A 29 4.60 18.78 22.60
N GLN A 30 5.11 19.11 21.41
CA GLN A 30 4.84 18.35 20.21
C GLN A 30 5.36 16.94 20.45
N ALA A 31 4.46 15.96 20.46
CA ALA A 31 4.85 14.54 20.53
C ALA A 31 5.46 14.15 19.18
N GLN A 32 6.75 14.45 19.04
CA GLN A 32 7.58 14.00 17.94
C GLN A 32 8.60 13.01 18.49
N THR A 33 8.69 11.83 17.88
CA THR A 33 9.75 10.86 18.19
C THR A 33 10.67 10.78 17.00
N ASN A 34 11.98 10.90 17.21
CA ASN A 34 12.99 10.69 16.19
C ASN A 34 14.16 9.91 16.77
N PHE A 35 14.71 9.00 15.97
CA PHE A 35 16.01 8.38 16.22
C PHE A 35 16.68 7.98 14.90
N SER A 36 18.00 7.88 14.95
CA SER A 36 18.82 7.46 13.82
C SER A 36 19.99 6.64 14.34
N PHE A 37 20.10 5.42 13.81
CA PHE A 37 21.17 4.46 14.08
C PHE A 37 21.79 4.08 12.74
N LEU A 38 22.90 4.71 12.37
CA LEU A 38 23.66 4.36 11.16
C LEU A 38 24.44 3.04 11.33
N SER A 39 24.61 2.62 12.58
CA SER A 39 25.09 1.32 13.02
C SER A 39 24.58 1.05 14.44
N PHE A 40 24.77 -0.17 14.94
CA PHE A 40 24.34 -0.56 16.29
C PHE A 40 25.53 -0.84 17.20
N PRO A 41 26.14 0.19 17.83
CA PRO A 41 27.28 -0.01 18.72
C PRO A 41 26.89 -0.62 20.07
N THR A 42 25.62 -0.47 20.49
CA THR A 42 25.09 -1.00 21.76
C THR A 42 23.65 -1.48 21.59
N ALA A 43 23.25 -2.43 22.43
CA ALA A 43 21.88 -2.94 22.46
C ALA A 43 20.94 -2.18 23.40
N GLU A 44 21.45 -1.22 24.18
CA GLU A 44 20.69 -0.57 25.26
C GLU A 44 19.46 0.19 24.79
N SER A 45 19.44 0.65 23.54
CA SER A 45 18.31 1.35 22.92
C SER A 45 17.23 0.41 22.37
N PHE A 46 17.39 -0.90 22.52
CA PHE A 46 16.51 -1.90 21.92
C PHE A 46 16.09 -2.97 22.92
N LEU A 47 14.88 -3.49 22.70
CA LEU A 47 14.44 -4.75 23.27
C LEU A 47 14.82 -5.83 22.27
N VAL A 48 15.82 -6.62 22.65
CA VAL A 48 16.31 -7.78 21.92
C VAL A 48 15.52 -8.99 22.42
N LEU A 49 14.61 -9.52 21.60
CA LEU A 49 13.65 -10.53 22.00
C LEU A 49 13.83 -11.82 21.20
N ASN A 50 13.51 -12.95 21.85
CA ASN A 50 13.58 -14.29 21.27
C ASN A 50 14.99 -14.58 20.71
N ASP A 51 15.08 -15.03 19.45
CA ASP A 51 16.33 -15.48 18.83
C ASP A 51 17.19 -14.33 18.27
N THR A 52 16.87 -13.08 18.59
CA THR A 52 17.62 -11.92 18.10
C THR A 52 18.98 -11.82 18.80
N VAL A 53 20.03 -11.56 18.02
CA VAL A 53 21.41 -11.45 18.50
C VAL A 53 22.03 -10.13 18.06
N HIS A 54 22.62 -9.41 19.00
CA HIS A 54 23.45 -8.24 18.69
C HIS A 54 24.84 -8.70 18.24
N VAL A 55 25.27 -8.29 17.04
CA VAL A 55 26.54 -8.72 16.44
C VAL A 55 27.55 -7.59 16.49
N GLY A 56 28.52 -7.73 17.39
CA GLY A 56 29.59 -6.76 17.57
C GLY A 56 29.04 -5.36 17.82
N ASN A 57 29.60 -4.37 17.12
CA ASN A 57 29.18 -2.96 17.19
C ASN A 57 28.51 -2.50 15.89
N SER A 58 27.94 -3.42 15.09
CA SER A 58 27.48 -3.10 13.75
C SER A 58 26.00 -3.34 13.51
N SER A 59 25.44 -4.44 14.01
CA SER A 59 24.19 -4.99 13.45
C SER A 59 23.44 -5.90 14.41
N PHE A 60 22.19 -6.21 14.06
CA PHE A 60 21.38 -7.21 14.73
C PHE A 60 20.99 -8.32 13.74
N LEU A 61 21.15 -9.56 14.17
CA LEU A 61 20.52 -10.72 13.52
C LEU A 61 19.17 -10.94 14.17
N LEU A 62 18.12 -11.10 13.37
CA LEU A 62 16.77 -11.34 13.88
C LEU A 62 16.48 -12.83 14.09
N ASN A 63 17.48 -13.70 13.95
CA ASN A 63 17.35 -15.15 14.09
C ASN A 63 18.68 -15.81 14.47
N VAL A 64 18.63 -17.06 14.97
CA VAL A 64 19.84 -17.76 15.46
C VAL A 64 20.78 -18.16 14.33
N GLN A 65 22.08 -17.92 14.51
CA GLN A 65 23.13 -18.51 13.68
C GLN A 65 23.57 -19.87 14.27
N GLY A 66 23.28 -20.98 13.58
CA GLY A 66 23.72 -22.31 14.04
C GLY A 66 23.69 -23.38 12.95
N ALA A 67 24.54 -24.40 13.08
CA ALA A 67 24.66 -25.52 12.13
C ALA A 67 23.42 -26.44 12.08
N ARG A 68 22.39 -26.19 12.90
CA ARG A 68 21.13 -26.92 12.91
C ARG A 68 20.05 -26.05 12.32
N MET A 69 19.57 -26.43 11.14
CA MET A 69 18.36 -25.91 10.49
C MET A 69 17.16 -26.12 11.41
N SER A 70 16.90 -25.16 12.29
CA SER A 70 15.74 -25.17 13.19
C SER A 70 14.93 -23.91 12.89
N PRO A 71 13.59 -23.99 12.95
CA PRO A 71 12.77 -22.80 12.87
C PRO A 71 13.20 -21.79 13.94
N SER A 72 13.26 -20.51 13.58
CA SER A 72 13.74 -19.43 14.44
C SER A 72 12.79 -18.25 14.36
N CYS A 73 12.59 -17.59 15.49
CA CYS A 73 11.78 -16.38 15.61
C CYS A 73 12.59 -15.33 16.37
N GLY A 74 12.71 -14.12 15.83
CA GLY A 74 13.28 -13.01 16.57
C GLY A 74 12.58 -11.70 16.31
N ARG A 75 12.64 -10.82 17.33
CA ARG A 75 12.12 -9.45 17.25
C ARG A 75 13.12 -8.47 17.85
N LEU A 76 13.32 -7.38 17.14
CA LEU A 76 14.11 -6.24 17.57
C LEU A 76 13.19 -5.03 17.66
N LEU A 77 12.89 -4.56 18.86
CA LEU A 77 12.01 -3.41 19.07
C LEU A 77 12.78 -2.22 19.63
N TYR A 78 12.40 -1.00 19.26
CA TYR A 78 12.86 0.18 19.98
C TYR A 78 12.38 0.12 21.43
N ASN A 79 13.24 0.46 22.39
CA ASN A 79 12.95 0.20 23.80
C ASN A 79 11.90 1.12 24.43
N GLU A 80 11.64 2.27 23.82
CA GLU A 80 10.59 3.20 24.24
C GLU A 80 9.35 3.05 23.35
N LYS A 81 8.17 3.15 23.96
CA LYS A 81 6.91 3.19 23.21
C LYS A 81 6.75 4.54 22.51
N ILE A 82 6.28 4.49 21.26
CA ILE A 82 6.02 5.66 20.42
C ILE A 82 4.54 6.00 20.50
N LYS A 83 4.23 7.28 20.76
CA LYS A 83 2.85 7.78 20.73
C LYS A 83 2.38 7.85 19.28
N MET A 84 1.47 6.96 18.88
CA MET A 84 0.96 6.87 17.51
C MET A 84 -0.44 7.44 17.35
N LYS A 85 -1.20 7.52 18.43
CA LYS A 85 -2.57 8.04 18.44
C LYS A 85 -2.74 8.96 19.63
N ASP A 86 -3.58 9.99 19.49
CA ASP A 86 -4.03 10.81 20.60
C ASP A 86 -5.49 10.47 20.91
N MET A 87 -5.74 9.97 22.12
CA MET A 87 -7.07 9.48 22.50
C MET A 87 -8.11 10.60 22.66
N ALA A 88 -7.68 11.83 22.94
CA ALA A 88 -8.59 12.95 23.13
C ALA A 88 -9.11 13.52 21.79
N SER A 89 -8.21 13.69 20.82
CA SER A 89 -8.54 14.24 19.50
C SER A 89 -8.83 13.19 18.43
N GLY A 90 -8.44 11.93 18.66
CA GLY A 90 -8.45 10.88 17.64
C GLY A 90 -7.35 11.06 16.57
N ALA A 91 -6.44 12.03 16.75
CA ALA A 91 -5.34 12.27 15.83
C ALA A 91 -4.38 11.07 15.80
N VAL A 92 -3.73 10.84 14.67
CA VAL A 92 -2.77 9.76 14.45
C VAL A 92 -1.51 10.32 13.82
N ALA A 93 -0.35 9.81 14.20
CA ALA A 93 0.93 10.29 13.70
C ALA A 93 1.14 9.94 12.23
N SER A 94 1.72 10.87 11.47
CA SER A 94 2.51 10.51 10.29
C SER A 94 3.81 9.86 10.77
N PHE A 95 4.37 8.93 10.00
CA PHE A 95 5.67 8.35 10.32
C PHE A 95 6.51 8.11 9.06
N HIS A 96 7.82 8.18 9.24
CA HIS A 96 8.80 7.91 8.20
C HIS A 96 9.90 7.05 8.80
N THR A 97 10.24 5.96 8.15
CA THR A 97 11.34 5.09 8.57
C THR A 97 12.16 4.65 7.38
N ALA A 98 13.45 4.48 7.61
CA ALA A 98 14.35 3.87 6.66
C ALA A 98 15.32 2.94 7.38
N PHE A 99 15.59 1.78 6.80
CA PHE A 99 16.51 0.81 7.37
C PHE A 99 17.23 0.04 6.27
N THR A 100 18.50 -0.26 6.53
CA THR A 100 19.29 -1.12 5.66
C THR A 100 19.35 -2.52 6.26
N PHE A 101 19.10 -3.53 5.44
CA PHE A 101 19.12 -4.93 5.83
C PHE A 101 19.81 -5.79 4.76
N GLN A 102 20.10 -7.04 5.13
CA GLN A 102 20.67 -8.05 4.27
C GLN A 102 20.01 -9.40 4.60
N ILE A 103 19.75 -10.22 3.58
CA ILE A 103 19.22 -11.58 3.75
C ILE A 103 20.15 -12.58 3.07
N TYR A 104 20.64 -13.58 3.80
CA TYR A 104 21.62 -14.54 3.28
C TYR A 104 21.61 -15.91 3.99
N GLY A 105 21.78 -17.02 3.26
CA GLY A 105 21.97 -18.37 3.84
C GLY A 105 23.43 -18.86 3.84
N PRO A 106 23.73 -20.03 4.44
CA PRO A 106 25.10 -20.52 4.71
C PRO A 106 25.81 -21.09 3.48
N ASN A 107 25.04 -21.42 2.44
CA ASN A 107 25.44 -22.20 1.28
C ASN A 107 24.95 -21.44 0.04
N MET A 108 25.38 -20.18 -0.11
CA MET A 108 25.49 -19.54 -1.43
C MET A 108 26.59 -20.22 -2.30
N ILE A 109 26.85 -21.51 -2.07
CA ILE A 109 27.71 -22.37 -2.86
C ILE A 109 26.80 -23.34 -3.59
N PHE A 110 26.74 -23.15 -4.91
CA PHE A 110 26.02 -23.94 -5.90
C PHE A 110 26.20 -25.44 -5.68
N VAL A 111 25.15 -26.12 -5.25
CA VAL A 111 25.05 -27.58 -5.34
C VAL A 111 23.99 -27.89 -6.38
N ALA A 112 24.42 -28.41 -7.52
CA ALA A 112 23.52 -28.79 -8.60
C ALA A 112 22.62 -29.98 -8.19
N PRO A 113 21.35 -30.02 -8.62
CA PRO A 113 20.68 -29.02 -9.45
C PRO A 113 20.32 -27.77 -8.62
N GLU A 114 20.54 -26.60 -9.21
CA GLU A 114 20.54 -25.24 -8.65
C GLU A 114 19.21 -24.83 -7.97
N VAL A 115 18.85 -25.46 -6.84
CA VAL A 115 17.67 -25.07 -6.06
C VAL A 115 18.14 -24.49 -4.73
N TYR A 116 18.05 -23.16 -4.63
CA TYR A 116 18.31 -22.44 -3.39
C TYR A 116 17.03 -22.42 -2.58
N TYR A 117 17.05 -23.12 -1.45
CA TYR A 117 15.94 -23.12 -0.51
C TYR A 117 16.20 -22.08 0.57
N HIS A 118 15.47 -20.97 0.51
CA HIS A 118 15.53 -19.87 1.45
C HIS A 118 14.15 -19.59 2.02
N GLY A 119 14.10 -18.81 3.10
CA GLY A 119 12.85 -18.51 3.79
C GLY A 119 13.04 -18.14 5.26
N ASP A 120 12.12 -17.40 5.86
CA ASP A 120 10.83 -16.99 5.28
C ASP A 120 10.73 -15.47 5.07
N GLY A 121 11.51 -14.68 5.81
CA GLY A 121 11.65 -13.24 5.58
C GLY A 121 11.73 -12.43 6.87
N LEU A 122 11.50 -11.13 6.72
CA LEU A 122 11.40 -10.19 7.83
C LEU A 122 10.30 -9.17 7.58
N ALA A 123 9.85 -8.51 8.65
CA ALA A 123 8.87 -7.44 8.56
C ALA A 123 9.20 -6.27 9.48
N PHE A 124 8.91 -5.06 9.02
CA PHE A 124 8.81 -3.89 9.89
C PHE A 124 7.38 -3.79 10.43
N THR A 125 7.21 -3.62 11.74
CA THR A 125 5.88 -3.71 12.37
C THR A 125 5.72 -2.83 13.60
N PHE A 126 4.46 -2.58 13.97
CA PHE A 126 4.02 -1.95 15.21
C PHE A 126 3.40 -3.01 16.11
N VAL A 127 3.87 -3.13 17.36
CA VAL A 127 3.36 -4.12 18.32
C VAL A 127 2.92 -3.47 19.63
N ARG A 128 1.79 -3.95 20.18
CA ARG A 128 1.23 -3.47 21.45
C ARG A 128 1.98 -3.99 22.67
N SER A 129 2.44 -5.23 22.56
CA SER A 129 3.05 -5.99 23.65
C SER A 129 4.35 -6.64 23.20
N ILE A 130 5.30 -6.67 24.13
CA ILE A 130 6.59 -7.36 23.97
C ILE A 130 6.46 -8.85 24.30
N THR A 131 5.36 -9.26 24.93
CA THR A 131 5.09 -10.68 25.21
C THR A 131 4.47 -11.32 23.98
N LEU A 132 5.09 -12.38 23.45
CA LEU A 132 4.47 -13.26 22.46
C LEU A 132 3.64 -14.33 23.17
N SER A 133 2.55 -14.74 22.54
CA SER A 133 1.90 -16.00 22.89
C SER A 133 2.82 -17.16 22.52
N ASP A 134 2.78 -18.25 23.27
CA ASP A 134 3.47 -19.51 22.91
C ASP A 134 2.97 -20.09 21.57
N ALA A 135 1.83 -19.60 21.07
CA ALA A 135 1.25 -19.98 19.79
C ALA A 135 1.76 -19.14 18.60
N VAL A 136 2.62 -18.14 18.82
CA VAL A 136 3.20 -17.38 17.71
C VAL A 136 4.17 -18.27 16.93
N GLU A 137 3.95 -18.37 15.62
CA GLU A 137 4.72 -19.26 14.76
C GLU A 137 5.94 -18.53 14.15
N SER A 138 7.05 -19.25 14.01
CA SER A 138 8.19 -18.85 13.17
C SER A 138 7.89 -19.12 11.69
N GLY A 139 8.88 -19.02 10.82
CA GLY A 139 8.69 -19.29 9.39
C GLY A 139 7.79 -18.25 8.74
N SER A 140 6.83 -18.69 7.92
CA SER A 140 6.01 -17.83 7.05
C SER A 140 5.13 -16.82 7.81
N GLU A 141 4.88 -17.01 9.11
CA GLU A 141 4.21 -16.01 9.97
C GLU A 141 5.15 -14.89 10.45
N LEU A 142 6.45 -14.97 10.14
CA LEU A 142 7.48 -13.99 10.46
C LEU A 142 7.56 -13.61 11.94
N CYS A 143 7.10 -14.49 12.82
CA CYS A 143 6.93 -14.23 14.24
C CYS A 143 6.02 -13.01 14.60
N LEU A 144 5.07 -12.70 13.73
CA LEU A 144 4.15 -11.58 13.90
C LEU A 144 2.88 -11.97 14.67
N LEU A 145 2.34 -13.16 14.41
CA LEU A 145 1.05 -13.61 14.95
C LEU A 145 0.96 -15.13 15.09
N ASP A 146 -0.08 -15.56 15.80
CA ASP A 146 -0.53 -16.96 15.84
C ASP A 146 -1.45 -17.20 14.63
N ARG A 147 -1.14 -18.21 13.81
CA ARG A 147 -1.89 -18.53 12.58
C ARG A 147 -3.38 -18.78 12.87
N ALA A 148 -3.72 -19.29 14.05
CA ALA A 148 -5.12 -19.57 14.41
C ALA A 148 -5.99 -18.30 14.52
N ILE A 149 -5.37 -17.14 14.72
CA ILE A 149 -6.04 -15.84 14.82
C ILE A 149 -5.80 -14.95 13.60
N ASP A 150 -5.15 -15.47 12.55
CA ASP A 150 -4.92 -14.77 11.28
C ASP A 150 -6.24 -14.32 10.64
N GLY A 151 -6.36 -13.03 10.33
CA GLY A 151 -7.59 -12.42 9.80
C GLY A 151 -8.75 -12.29 10.79
N SER A 152 -8.54 -12.61 12.08
CA SER A 152 -9.47 -12.25 13.16
C SER A 152 -9.26 -10.80 13.61
N ILE A 153 -10.04 -10.30 14.59
CA ILE A 153 -9.85 -8.94 15.14
C ILE A 153 -8.56 -8.90 15.98
N ASN A 154 -7.41 -8.91 15.33
CA ASN A 154 -6.10 -8.68 15.89
C ASN A 154 -5.39 -7.65 15.00
N PRO A 155 -5.23 -6.39 15.46
CA PRO A 155 -4.72 -5.35 14.58
C PRO A 155 -3.22 -5.54 14.32
N LEU A 156 -2.91 -6.33 13.30
CA LEU A 156 -1.60 -6.45 12.70
C LEU A 156 -1.42 -5.30 11.72
N PHE A 157 -0.27 -4.64 11.81
CA PHE A 157 0.19 -3.74 10.77
C PHE A 157 1.68 -4.01 10.55
N ALA A 158 2.01 -4.54 9.38
CA ALA A 158 3.37 -4.90 9.03
C ALA A 158 3.66 -4.62 7.55
N ILE A 159 4.93 -4.34 7.28
CA ILE A 159 5.48 -4.29 5.92
C ILE A 159 6.48 -5.43 5.84
N GLU A 160 6.14 -6.48 5.09
CA GLU A 160 6.96 -7.69 4.95
C GLU A 160 7.90 -7.60 3.74
N PHE A 161 9.04 -8.26 3.90
CA PHE A 161 10.04 -8.54 2.89
C PHE A 161 10.16 -10.06 2.86
N ASP A 162 9.27 -10.66 2.09
CA ASP A 162 9.02 -12.09 2.05
C ASP A 162 9.94 -12.75 1.04
N THR A 163 10.52 -13.88 1.45
CA THR A 163 11.47 -14.67 0.67
C THR A 163 10.98 -16.11 0.47
N TYR A 164 9.72 -16.42 0.78
CA TYR A 164 9.18 -17.76 0.65
C TYR A 164 7.72 -17.78 0.25
N LYS A 165 7.44 -18.31 -0.95
CA LYS A 165 6.09 -18.36 -1.50
C LYS A 165 5.19 -19.33 -0.75
N THR A 166 4.39 -18.77 0.15
CA THR A 166 3.40 -19.47 0.96
C THR A 166 2.04 -19.45 0.28
N HIS A 167 1.72 -20.52 -0.45
CA HIS A 167 0.53 -20.57 -1.31
C HIS A 167 -0.82 -20.29 -0.61
N TRP A 168 -0.96 -20.62 0.67
CA TRP A 168 -2.21 -20.37 1.42
C TRP A 168 -2.34 -18.95 1.95
N PHE A 169 -1.24 -18.20 2.10
CA PHE A 169 -1.29 -16.75 2.33
C PHE A 169 -1.52 -15.96 1.05
N GLY A 170 -1.37 -16.60 -0.11
CA GLY A 170 -1.68 -16.01 -1.41
C GLY A 170 -0.51 -15.22 -2.00
N ASP A 171 0.70 -15.56 -1.57
CA ASP A 171 1.94 -14.91 -2.00
C ASP A 171 2.09 -14.94 -3.51
N ILE A 172 2.43 -13.78 -4.06
CA ILE A 172 2.50 -13.56 -5.49
C ILE A 172 3.79 -14.11 -6.09
N SER A 173 4.87 -14.19 -5.30
CA SER A 173 6.18 -14.70 -5.65
C SER A 173 6.93 -15.14 -4.39
N ASP A 174 8.03 -15.86 -4.58
CA ASP A 174 9.02 -16.25 -3.56
C ASP A 174 10.03 -15.14 -3.24
N SER A 175 9.86 -13.96 -3.83
CA SER A 175 10.46 -12.73 -3.33
C SER A 175 9.54 -11.54 -3.61
N HIS A 176 8.97 -10.97 -2.55
CA HIS A 176 8.04 -9.84 -2.66
C HIS A 176 8.11 -8.89 -1.47
N VAL A 177 7.60 -7.68 -1.67
CA VAL A 177 7.31 -6.73 -0.58
C VAL A 177 5.81 -6.71 -0.38
N GLY A 178 5.34 -6.73 0.87
CA GLY A 178 3.93 -6.79 1.21
C GLY A 178 3.52 -5.78 2.28
N VAL A 179 2.23 -5.42 2.29
CA VAL A 179 1.59 -4.61 3.34
C VAL A 179 0.48 -5.45 3.96
N ASN A 180 0.74 -5.91 5.18
CA ASN A 180 -0.13 -6.79 5.93
C ASN A 180 -1.00 -5.98 6.89
N ILE A 181 -2.32 -6.18 6.82
CA ILE A 181 -3.28 -5.58 7.73
C ILE A 181 -4.20 -6.69 8.25
N ASP A 182 -4.24 -6.88 9.57
CA ASP A 182 -4.97 -7.93 10.31
C ASP A 182 -4.64 -9.39 9.93
N SER A 183 -3.88 -9.60 8.85
CA SER A 183 -3.58 -10.92 8.33
C SER A 183 -2.19 -10.98 7.70
N MET A 184 -1.57 -12.17 7.74
CA MET A 184 -0.35 -12.46 6.96
C MET A 184 -0.59 -12.33 5.46
N ARG A 185 -1.82 -12.47 4.97
CA ARG A 185 -2.14 -12.17 3.58
C ARG A 185 -2.03 -10.68 3.31
N SER A 186 -1.01 -10.29 2.55
CA SER A 186 -0.81 -8.92 2.10
C SER A 186 -2.03 -8.34 1.34
N ILE A 187 -2.44 -7.13 1.71
CA ILE A 187 -3.48 -6.36 0.99
C ILE A 187 -2.89 -5.70 -0.26
N TRP A 188 -1.65 -5.24 -0.16
CA TRP A 188 -0.86 -4.73 -1.26
C TRP A 188 0.46 -5.48 -1.30
N SER A 189 0.89 -5.88 -2.48
CA SER A 189 2.11 -6.66 -2.67
C SER A 189 2.79 -6.26 -3.98
N TYR A 190 4.13 -6.23 -3.97
CA TYR A 190 4.95 -5.94 -5.14
C TYR A 190 5.88 -7.11 -5.43
N ASN A 191 5.78 -7.67 -6.65
CA ASN A 191 6.57 -8.81 -7.08
C ASN A 191 7.98 -8.34 -7.49
N LEU A 192 9.02 -8.76 -6.75
CA LEU A 192 10.41 -8.41 -7.09
C LEU A 192 11.00 -9.29 -8.20
N CYS A 193 10.23 -10.28 -8.67
CA CYS A 193 10.64 -11.31 -9.61
C CYS A 193 10.13 -11.09 -11.03
N GLU A 194 9.46 -9.97 -11.32
CA GLU A 194 8.90 -9.71 -12.66
C GLU A 194 9.94 -9.79 -13.78
N SER A 195 11.20 -9.45 -13.49
CA SER A 195 12.31 -9.52 -14.45
C SER A 195 13.14 -10.81 -14.38
N SER A 196 12.77 -11.78 -13.54
CA SER A 196 13.53 -13.03 -13.40
C SER A 196 13.36 -13.91 -14.65
N GLU A 197 14.46 -14.46 -15.17
CA GLU A 197 14.42 -15.39 -16.32
C GLU A 197 13.71 -16.70 -15.97
N ASN A 198 13.73 -17.09 -14.69
CA ASN A 198 12.99 -18.21 -14.13
C ASN A 198 11.99 -17.70 -13.09
N GLN A 199 10.73 -17.55 -13.49
CA GLN A 199 9.64 -17.12 -12.59
C GLN A 199 9.31 -18.16 -11.51
N GLU A 200 9.88 -19.36 -11.58
CA GLU A 200 9.66 -20.43 -10.59
C GLU A 200 10.60 -20.33 -9.37
N TYR A 201 11.77 -19.67 -9.51
CA TYR A 201 12.75 -19.51 -8.42
C TYR A 201 13.43 -18.13 -8.49
N CYS A 202 13.02 -17.22 -7.61
CA CYS A 202 13.51 -15.86 -7.55
C CYS A 202 13.97 -15.50 -6.13
N SER A 203 15.28 -15.55 -5.93
CA SER A 203 15.92 -15.20 -4.66
C SER A 203 16.37 -13.73 -4.62
N TYR A 204 15.55 -12.79 -5.13
CA TYR A 204 15.97 -11.39 -5.28
C TYR A 204 16.37 -10.76 -3.94
N LEU A 205 15.52 -10.88 -2.92
CA LEU A 205 15.83 -10.41 -1.56
C LEU A 205 16.89 -11.27 -0.86
N ALA A 206 16.87 -12.59 -1.05
CA ALA A 206 17.75 -13.56 -0.41
C ALA A 206 19.10 -13.74 -1.15
N ASN A 207 19.63 -12.68 -1.77
CA ASN A 207 20.86 -12.73 -2.58
C ASN A 207 22.13 -12.31 -1.81
N GLY A 208 22.02 -11.96 -0.54
CA GLY A 208 23.14 -11.45 0.27
C GLY A 208 23.58 -10.03 -0.04
N GLY A 209 22.89 -9.32 -0.92
CA GLY A 209 23.09 -7.89 -1.16
C GLY A 209 22.48 -7.03 -0.06
N TYR A 210 22.92 -5.77 0.01
CA TYR A 210 22.31 -4.79 0.91
C TYR A 210 21.09 -4.16 0.26
N PHE A 211 20.02 -4.06 1.04
CA PHE A 211 18.79 -3.41 0.68
C PHE A 211 18.47 -2.31 1.67
N THR A 212 18.12 -1.13 1.19
CA THR A 212 17.50 -0.10 2.02
C THR A 212 16.04 0.01 1.67
N ALA A 213 15.18 -0.11 2.68
CA ALA A 213 13.76 0.16 2.56
C ALA A 213 13.44 1.53 3.15
N TRP A 214 12.47 2.23 2.55
CA TRP A 214 11.86 3.44 3.12
C TRP A 214 10.36 3.23 3.19
N ILE A 215 9.77 3.57 4.33
CA ILE A 215 8.34 3.47 4.57
C ILE A 215 7.85 4.83 5.07
N ASP A 216 7.01 5.47 4.27
CA ASP A 216 6.43 6.79 4.58
C ASP A 216 4.92 6.69 4.68
N TYR A 217 4.39 7.09 5.82
CA TYR A 217 2.97 7.22 6.04
C TYR A 217 2.60 8.68 6.28
N TYR A 218 1.72 9.20 5.43
CA TYR A 218 1.21 10.56 5.50
C TYR A 218 -0.23 10.53 6.02
N LYS A 219 -0.45 10.99 7.26
CA LYS A 219 -1.80 10.96 7.86
C LYS A 219 -2.83 11.81 7.10
N THR A 220 -2.38 12.90 6.47
CA THR A 220 -3.25 13.85 5.75
C THR A 220 -3.91 13.21 4.53
N SER A 221 -3.16 12.42 3.76
CA SER A 221 -3.66 11.70 2.58
C SER A 221 -4.05 10.24 2.89
N GLU A 222 -3.64 9.73 4.04
CA GLU A 222 -3.74 8.32 4.44
C GLU A 222 -3.04 7.38 3.46
N ILE A 223 -1.97 7.87 2.83
CA ILE A 223 -1.14 7.12 1.91
C ILE A 223 0.09 6.59 2.65
N LEU A 224 0.33 5.28 2.50
CA LEU A 224 1.54 4.58 2.85
C LEU A 224 2.35 4.32 1.58
N GLN A 225 3.59 4.76 1.53
CA GLN A 225 4.51 4.50 0.43
C GLN A 225 5.66 3.61 0.91
N VAL A 226 5.94 2.55 0.18
CA VAL A 226 7.06 1.64 0.44
C VAL A 226 8.02 1.70 -0.74
N PHE A 227 9.28 1.99 -0.44
CA PHE A 227 10.38 2.04 -1.40
C PHE A 227 11.42 1.01 -1.02
N LEU A 228 12.12 0.48 -2.01
CA LEU A 228 13.24 -0.44 -1.83
C LEU A 228 14.30 -0.17 -2.89
N ALA A 229 15.56 -0.19 -2.49
CA ALA A 229 16.69 -0.16 -3.41
C ALA A 229 17.80 -1.08 -2.90
N SER A 230 18.51 -1.71 -3.83
CA SER A 230 19.73 -2.48 -3.57
C SER A 230 20.96 -1.67 -3.95
N GLY A 231 22.07 -1.84 -3.22
CA GLY A 231 23.32 -1.18 -3.57
C GLY A 231 24.48 -1.51 -2.63
N SER A 232 25.53 -0.70 -2.70
CA SER A 232 26.61 -0.73 -1.71
C SER A 232 26.12 -0.09 -0.43
N LEU A 233 26.51 -0.61 0.75
CA LEU A 233 26.01 -0.15 2.06
C LEU A 233 26.04 1.38 2.26
N ASP A 234 27.09 2.04 1.77
CA ASP A 234 27.28 3.50 1.91
C ASP A 234 26.69 4.32 0.74
N ASP A 235 26.12 3.68 -0.27
CA ASP A 235 25.63 4.31 -1.50
C ASP A 235 24.31 3.68 -1.96
N ILE A 236 23.29 3.76 -1.10
CA ILE A 236 21.91 3.41 -1.45
C ILE A 236 21.03 4.65 -1.26
N SER A 237 20.46 5.15 -2.35
CA SER A 237 19.57 6.31 -2.33
C SER A 237 18.12 5.89 -2.53
N LYS A 238 17.20 6.67 -1.93
CA LYS A 238 15.77 6.43 -2.03
C LYS A 238 15.30 6.61 -3.49
N PRO A 239 14.64 5.61 -4.09
CA PRO A 239 14.04 5.75 -5.42
C PRO A 239 13.01 6.88 -5.47
N LEU A 240 12.84 7.48 -6.66
CA LEU A 240 11.82 8.52 -6.88
C LEU A 240 10.39 7.98 -6.88
N LYS A 241 10.21 6.69 -7.18
CA LYS A 241 8.90 6.03 -7.24
C LYS A 241 8.82 4.91 -6.19
N PRO A 242 7.73 4.82 -5.43
CA PRO A 242 7.53 3.71 -4.51
C PRO A 242 7.27 2.42 -5.28
N LEU A 243 7.62 1.29 -4.66
CA LEU A 243 7.15 -0.04 -5.10
C LEU A 243 5.65 -0.17 -4.82
N ILE A 244 5.22 0.27 -3.64
CA ILE A 244 3.83 0.21 -3.20
C ILE A 244 3.39 1.60 -2.78
N GLU A 245 2.28 2.08 -3.35
CA GLU A 245 1.54 3.22 -2.86
C GLU A 245 0.14 2.75 -2.43
N ALA A 246 -0.06 2.62 -1.12
CA ALA A 246 -1.25 2.06 -0.52
C ALA A 246 -2.05 3.17 0.17
N ASN A 247 -3.31 3.36 -0.25
CA ASN A 247 -4.27 4.14 0.53
C ASN A 247 -4.86 3.22 1.61
N ILE A 248 -4.29 3.27 2.81
CA ILE A 248 -4.61 2.31 3.86
C ILE A 248 -6.06 2.44 4.36
N SER A 249 -6.66 3.63 4.31
CA SER A 249 -8.04 3.82 4.77
C SER A 249 -9.10 3.21 3.87
N LYS A 250 -8.74 2.82 2.63
CA LYS A 250 -9.61 1.97 1.79
C LYS A 250 -9.85 0.59 2.38
N PHE A 251 -8.93 0.10 3.21
CA PHE A 251 -9.08 -1.17 3.93
C PHE A 251 -9.41 -0.93 5.40
N MET A 252 -8.49 -0.29 6.12
CA MET A 252 -8.68 0.09 7.51
C MET A 252 -7.82 1.31 7.85
N PRO A 253 -8.40 2.43 8.34
CA PRO A 253 -7.62 3.58 8.77
C PRO A 253 -6.58 3.20 9.83
N LEU A 254 -5.37 3.77 9.78
CA LEU A 254 -4.31 3.48 10.77
C LEU A 254 -4.79 3.69 12.21
N ALA A 255 -5.72 4.61 12.44
CA ALA A 255 -6.35 4.88 13.74
C ALA A 255 -6.99 3.64 14.40
N ASN A 256 -7.36 2.63 13.61
CA ASN A 256 -7.93 1.37 14.09
C ASN A 256 -6.87 0.27 14.23
N LEU A 257 -5.69 0.47 13.65
CA LEU A 257 -4.57 -0.48 13.67
C LEU A 257 -3.60 -0.23 14.81
N VAL A 258 -3.51 1.01 15.30
CA VAL A 258 -2.59 1.42 16.37
C VAL A 258 -3.30 1.91 17.62
N ASP A 259 -2.70 1.63 18.78
CA ASP A 259 -3.12 2.17 20.07
C ASP A 259 -2.43 3.53 20.34
N GLU A 260 -2.73 4.16 21.47
CA GLU A 260 -2.08 5.42 21.86
C GLU A 260 -0.55 5.30 21.82
N PHE A 261 -0.01 4.20 22.35
CA PHE A 261 1.42 3.93 22.44
C PHE A 261 1.75 2.54 21.91
N MET A 262 2.64 2.47 20.92
CA MET A 262 3.07 1.23 20.26
C MET A 262 4.59 1.05 20.40
N TYR A 263 5.06 -0.19 20.49
CA TYR A 263 6.45 -0.48 20.13
C TYR A 263 6.56 -0.54 18.61
N VAL A 264 7.72 -0.15 18.09
CA VAL A 264 8.05 -0.27 16.66
C VAL A 264 9.33 -1.06 16.52
N GLY A 265 9.47 -1.78 15.41
CA GLY A 265 10.70 -2.48 15.11
C GLY A 265 10.52 -3.56 14.07
N PHE A 266 11.30 -4.63 14.21
CA PHE A 266 11.41 -5.70 13.26
C PHE A 266 10.99 -7.02 13.86
N SER A 267 10.40 -7.86 13.04
CA SER A 267 10.09 -9.26 13.32
C SER A 267 10.60 -10.13 12.18
N SER A 268 10.99 -11.35 12.46
CA SER A 268 11.47 -12.27 11.46
C SER A 268 11.24 -13.72 11.85
N GLY A 269 11.09 -14.58 10.83
CA GLY A 269 10.90 -16.00 10.95
C GLY A 269 11.73 -16.79 9.94
N THR A 270 12.26 -17.92 10.38
CA THR A 270 12.72 -19.01 9.51
C THR A 270 11.96 -20.29 9.86
N GLY A 271 11.63 -21.09 8.86
CA GLY A 271 10.96 -22.37 8.98
C GLY A 271 11.89 -23.55 8.73
N VAL A 272 11.45 -24.45 7.83
CA VAL A 272 12.25 -25.58 7.35
C VAL A 272 13.37 -25.11 6.43
N HIS A 273 13.06 -24.12 5.60
CA HIS A 273 14.06 -23.34 4.88
C HIS A 273 14.61 -22.27 5.78
N TRP A 274 15.82 -21.82 5.48
CA TRP A 274 16.48 -20.90 6.37
C TRP A 274 17.40 -19.94 5.64
N GLU A 275 17.48 -18.76 6.22
CA GLU A 275 18.35 -17.66 5.83
C GLU A 275 18.62 -16.83 7.09
N VAL A 276 19.51 -15.87 7.01
CA VAL A 276 19.85 -14.94 8.09
C VAL A 276 19.25 -13.59 7.74
N HIS A 277 18.59 -12.96 8.71
CA HIS A 277 17.99 -11.64 8.56
C HIS A 277 18.77 -10.64 9.39
N GLU A 278 19.50 -9.75 8.74
CA GLU A 278 20.40 -8.82 9.43
C GLU A 278 20.00 -7.37 9.21
N ILE A 279 19.79 -6.61 10.29
CA ILE A 279 19.55 -5.16 10.27
C ILE A 279 20.87 -4.42 10.53
N LYS A 280 21.24 -3.53 9.61
CA LYS A 280 22.51 -2.78 9.63
C LYS A 280 22.35 -1.33 10.09
N SER A 281 21.23 -0.70 9.73
CA SER A 281 20.92 0.68 10.10
C SER A 281 19.42 0.86 10.26
N TRP A 282 19.00 1.84 11.06
CA TRP A 282 17.60 2.17 11.22
C TRP A 282 17.38 3.62 11.64
N THR A 283 16.50 4.29 10.92
CA THR A 283 16.02 5.64 11.22
C THR A 283 14.50 5.60 11.32
N PHE A 284 13.96 6.36 12.26
CA PHE A 284 12.52 6.47 12.44
C PHE A 284 12.17 7.88 12.90
N THR A 285 11.10 8.41 12.34
CA THR A 285 10.47 9.65 12.78
C THR A 285 8.96 9.48 12.83
N SER A 286 8.32 10.06 13.83
CA SER A 286 6.85 10.18 13.91
C SER A 286 6.48 11.56 14.41
N SER A 287 5.38 12.10 13.88
CA SER A 287 4.87 13.41 14.29
C SER A 287 3.35 13.42 14.34
N MET A 288 2.82 13.94 15.45
CA MET A 288 1.39 14.20 15.63
C MET A 288 0.91 15.51 14.99
N THR A 289 1.79 16.29 14.36
CA THR A 289 1.45 17.59 13.76
C THR A 289 1.27 17.54 12.23
N GLN A 290 0.34 18.36 11.73
CA GLN A 290 0.10 18.59 10.29
C GLN A 290 1.13 19.55 9.65
N GLN A 291 2.42 19.43 9.99
CA GLN A 291 3.46 20.25 9.36
C GLN A 291 4.55 19.36 8.75
N GLU A 292 4.68 19.44 7.43
CA GLU A 292 5.85 18.95 6.70
C GLU A 292 7.07 19.78 7.10
N THR A 293 7.94 19.23 7.96
CA THR A 293 9.28 19.75 8.16
C THR A 293 10.21 19.17 7.10
N VAL A 294 10.70 20.04 6.21
CA VAL A 294 11.88 19.76 5.37
C VAL A 294 13.08 19.62 6.31
N VAL A 295 13.59 18.40 6.47
CA VAL A 295 14.85 18.15 7.19
C VAL A 295 15.98 18.43 6.20
N LEU A 296 16.68 19.55 6.39
CA LEU A 296 17.97 19.79 5.76
C LEU A 296 19.01 18.96 6.54
N SER A 297 19.55 17.93 5.90
CA SER A 297 20.63 17.11 6.43
C SER A 297 21.90 17.96 6.61
N GLY A 298 22.22 18.27 7.86
CA GLY A 298 23.54 18.72 8.28
C GLY A 298 24.39 17.50 8.63
N ASP A 299 25.54 17.38 7.98
CA ASP A 299 26.60 16.43 8.28
C ASP A 299 27.04 16.59 9.75
N GLN A 300 27.00 15.51 10.56
CA GLN A 300 27.88 15.27 11.71
C GLN A 300 27.88 13.79 12.15
N SER A 301 29.10 13.26 12.17
CA SER A 301 29.50 11.96 12.69
C SER A 301 29.58 11.95 14.22
N SER A 302 28.61 11.34 14.92
CA SER A 302 28.88 10.67 16.21
C SER A 302 27.74 9.71 16.58
N GLY A 303 28.10 8.46 16.93
CA GLY A 303 27.18 7.37 17.27
C GLY A 303 26.58 7.46 18.67
N SER A 304 25.80 8.49 18.94
CA SER A 304 24.94 8.60 20.14
C SER A 304 23.57 9.14 19.73
N PRO A 305 22.45 8.69 20.33
CA PRO A 305 21.12 9.19 19.96
C PRO A 305 21.02 10.69 20.22
N VAL A 306 21.01 11.47 19.14
CA VAL A 306 20.81 12.91 19.20
C VAL A 306 19.30 13.16 19.39
N LYS A 307 18.87 13.39 20.64
CA LYS A 307 17.54 13.98 20.91
C LYS A 307 17.60 15.46 20.52
N GLN A 308 17.35 15.77 19.25
CA GLN A 308 17.18 17.16 18.81
C GLN A 308 15.74 17.61 19.07
N ILE A 309 15.57 18.58 19.98
CA ILE A 309 14.34 19.35 20.13
C ILE A 309 14.42 20.51 19.13
N ILE A 310 13.71 20.40 18.01
CA ILE A 310 13.58 21.51 17.06
C ILE A 310 12.38 22.35 17.49
N ILE A 311 12.62 23.59 17.92
CA ILE A 311 11.57 24.56 18.22
C ILE A 311 11.08 25.15 16.90
N GLY A 312 9.96 24.63 16.36
CA GLY A 312 9.33 25.17 15.17
C GLY A 312 8.58 26.48 15.48
N VAL A 313 9.06 27.62 14.98
CA VAL A 313 8.31 28.88 15.03
C VAL A 313 7.26 28.86 13.91
N SER A 314 5.97 28.93 14.26
CA SER A 314 4.89 28.97 13.28
C SER A 314 4.91 30.27 12.45
N VAL A 315 4.81 30.14 11.12
CA VAL A 315 4.73 31.27 10.16
C VAL A 315 3.50 32.16 10.44
N ALA A 316 2.46 31.63 11.10
CA ALA A 316 1.31 32.40 11.56
C ALA A 316 1.68 33.49 12.60
N GLY A 317 2.71 33.25 13.44
CA GLY A 317 3.23 34.25 14.37
C GLY A 317 4.03 35.37 13.68
N GLY A 318 4.71 35.05 12.58
CA GLY A 318 5.49 36.02 11.79
C GLY A 318 4.61 37.02 11.03
N ILE A 319 3.43 36.59 10.56
CA ILE A 319 2.50 37.46 9.81
C ILE A 319 1.83 38.49 10.74
N LEU A 320 1.57 38.14 12.00
CA LEU A 320 1.04 39.07 13.01
C LEU A 320 2.09 40.09 13.50
N LEU A 321 3.38 39.73 13.48
CA LEU A 321 4.48 40.67 13.78
C LEU A 321 4.67 41.74 12.69
N LEU A 322 4.43 41.40 11.42
CA LEU A 322 4.55 42.35 10.31
C LEU A 322 3.35 43.32 10.20
N ALA A 323 2.17 42.92 10.66
CA ALA A 323 1.01 43.81 10.75
C ALA A 323 1.18 44.92 11.80
N SER A 324 1.92 44.63 12.88
CA SER A 324 2.21 45.57 13.97
C SER A 324 3.27 46.63 13.61
N TRP A 325 4.10 46.40 12.59
CA TRP A 325 5.18 47.33 12.22
C TRP A 325 4.73 48.42 11.23
N LYS A 326 3.59 48.27 10.54
CA LYS A 326 3.09 49.29 9.59
C LYS A 326 2.49 50.55 10.25
N VAL A 327 2.46 50.64 11.58
CA VAL A 327 1.88 51.78 12.32
C VAL A 327 2.93 52.82 12.77
N LEU A 328 4.24 52.60 12.59
CA LEU A 328 5.27 53.57 12.96
C LEU A 328 6.20 53.87 11.78
N GLY A 329 5.93 55.01 11.12
CA GLY A 329 6.55 55.42 9.87
C GLY A 329 8.07 55.69 9.95
N GLY A 330 8.74 55.39 8.83
CA GLY A 330 10.09 55.82 8.47
C GLY A 330 10.37 55.47 7.00
N PRO A 331 11.12 56.29 6.24
CA PRO A 331 11.26 56.12 4.79
C PRO A 331 12.24 54.99 4.45
N LEU A 332 11.83 54.10 3.54
CA LEU A 332 12.67 53.02 3.02
C LEU A 332 13.44 53.48 1.77
N LYS A 333 14.76 53.26 1.78
CA LYS A 333 15.60 53.25 0.58
C LYS A 333 15.34 51.94 -0.19
N THR A 334 15.16 52.07 -1.49
CA THR A 334 14.96 50.95 -2.42
C THR A 334 16.28 50.20 -2.69
N PRO A 335 16.24 48.87 -2.81
CA PRO A 335 17.12 48.13 -3.70
C PRO A 335 16.33 47.70 -4.95
N THR A 336 16.92 47.97 -6.10
CA THR A 336 16.53 47.47 -7.42
C THR A 336 16.70 45.95 -7.48
N TYR A 337 15.67 45.24 -7.94
CA TYR A 337 15.79 43.86 -8.40
C TYR A 337 15.13 43.70 -9.77
N SER A 338 15.86 43.06 -10.67
CA SER A 338 15.56 42.88 -12.09
C SER A 338 14.35 41.99 -12.35
N GLN A 339 13.57 42.37 -13.35
CA GLN A 339 12.46 41.59 -13.89
C GLN A 339 12.94 40.26 -14.48
N THR A 340 12.31 39.16 -14.07
CA THR A 340 12.12 37.98 -14.91
C THR A 340 10.67 37.52 -14.76
N SER A 341 9.99 37.45 -15.90
CA SER A 341 8.60 37.05 -16.06
C SER A 341 8.41 35.57 -15.74
N PHE A 342 7.47 35.25 -14.85
CA PHE A 342 6.98 33.88 -14.69
C PHE A 342 5.58 33.77 -15.30
N GLU A 343 5.50 32.93 -16.32
CA GLU A 343 4.29 32.46 -16.99
C GLU A 343 3.41 31.68 -16.01
N LEU A 344 2.10 31.93 -16.04
CA LEU A 344 1.11 31.13 -15.32
C LEU A 344 1.01 29.75 -15.99
N GLN A 345 1.33 28.67 -15.25
CA GLN A 345 0.87 27.32 -15.61
C GLN A 345 -0.36 26.93 -14.78
N PRO A 346 -1.34 26.20 -15.37
CA PRO A 346 -2.69 26.14 -14.85
C PRO A 346 -2.84 25.13 -13.69
N LEU A 347 -3.62 25.53 -12.69
CA LEU A 347 -4.22 24.63 -11.71
C LEU A 347 -4.99 23.51 -12.43
N THR A 348 -4.67 22.25 -12.15
CA THR A 348 -5.64 21.16 -12.28
C THR A 348 -5.75 20.42 -10.95
N GLN A 349 -6.85 20.69 -10.26
CA GLN A 349 -7.38 19.89 -9.15
C GLN A 349 -7.75 18.48 -9.64
N GLY A 350 -7.74 17.51 -8.71
CA GLY A 350 -7.93 16.09 -8.97
C GLY A 350 -9.14 15.73 -9.83
N LEU A 351 -8.93 14.78 -10.75
CA LEU A 351 -9.99 14.15 -11.54
C LEU A 351 -10.17 12.72 -11.03
N GLU A 352 -11.38 12.34 -10.64
CA GLU A 352 -11.75 10.95 -10.37
C GLU A 352 -11.50 10.07 -11.61
N THR A 353 -10.91 8.90 -11.43
CA THR A 353 -10.62 7.96 -12.51
C THR A 353 -11.88 7.19 -12.93
N PHE A 354 -12.30 7.30 -14.18
CA PHE A 354 -13.46 6.59 -14.72
C PHE A 354 -13.05 5.17 -15.15
N ARG A 355 -13.73 4.15 -14.61
CA ARG A 355 -13.32 2.74 -14.76
C ARG A 355 -14.18 1.98 -15.76
N ILE A 356 -13.51 1.28 -16.67
CA ILE A 356 -14.10 0.45 -17.72
C ILE A 356 -13.69 -1.00 -17.48
N PHE A 357 -14.66 -1.92 -17.45
CA PHE A 357 -14.40 -3.36 -17.36
C PHE A 357 -14.89 -4.04 -18.64
N ILE A 358 -14.03 -4.86 -19.24
CA ILE A 358 -14.35 -5.63 -20.45
C ILE A 358 -14.57 -7.09 -20.05
N SER A 359 -15.84 -7.50 -20.02
CA SER A 359 -16.25 -8.90 -19.86
C SER A 359 -16.18 -9.60 -21.22
N HIS A 360 -15.49 -10.74 -21.30
CA HIS A 360 -15.34 -11.46 -22.55
C HIS A 360 -15.17 -12.98 -22.38
N THR A 361 -15.47 -13.73 -23.43
CA THR A 361 -15.60 -15.20 -23.35
C THR A 361 -14.32 -15.95 -23.66
N GLY A 362 -13.20 -15.24 -23.83
CA GLY A 362 -11.93 -15.71 -24.40
C GLY A 362 -12.12 -16.81 -25.45
N GLY A 363 -12.52 -16.46 -26.67
CA GLY A 363 -12.94 -17.44 -27.68
C GLY A 363 -11.91 -18.56 -27.94
N PRO A 364 -12.34 -19.70 -28.51
CA PRO A 364 -11.45 -20.84 -28.75
C PRO A 364 -10.29 -20.52 -29.71
N ASN A 365 -10.46 -19.53 -30.59
CA ASN A 365 -9.53 -19.25 -31.71
C ASN A 365 -8.92 -17.83 -31.64
N GLY A 366 -7.73 -17.67 -32.23
CA GLY A 366 -6.83 -16.53 -32.04
C GLY A 366 -7.44 -15.12 -32.23
N SER A 367 -8.32 -14.91 -33.21
CA SER A 367 -8.92 -13.57 -33.43
C SER A 367 -9.93 -13.17 -32.34
N GLU A 368 -10.65 -14.13 -31.77
CA GLU A 368 -11.59 -13.88 -30.65
C GLU A 368 -10.88 -13.70 -29.30
N LYS A 369 -9.67 -14.26 -29.15
CA LYS A 369 -8.82 -14.03 -27.98
C LYS A 369 -8.19 -12.64 -28.00
N ASN A 370 -7.78 -12.18 -29.17
CA ASN A 370 -7.08 -10.91 -29.32
C ASN A 370 -8.03 -9.71 -29.37
N PHE A 371 -9.30 -9.89 -29.76
CA PHE A 371 -10.25 -8.78 -29.86
C PHE A 371 -10.41 -7.98 -28.55
N PRO A 372 -10.66 -8.59 -27.38
CA PRO A 372 -10.77 -7.86 -26.10
C PRO A 372 -9.47 -7.16 -25.70
N ILE A 373 -8.31 -7.76 -26.03
CA ILE A 373 -6.98 -7.20 -25.81
C ILE A 373 -6.79 -5.94 -26.66
N ASN A 374 -7.12 -6.03 -27.95
CA ASN A 374 -7.03 -4.92 -28.88
C ASN A 374 -8.00 -3.79 -28.50
N LEU A 375 -9.23 -4.14 -28.10
CA LEU A 375 -10.21 -3.17 -27.63
C LEU A 375 -9.71 -2.41 -26.39
N SER A 376 -9.13 -3.12 -25.42
CA SER A 376 -8.54 -2.46 -24.25
C SER A 376 -7.37 -1.56 -24.60
N LYS A 377 -6.50 -2.01 -25.52
CA LYS A 377 -5.42 -1.18 -26.03
C LYS A 377 -5.96 0.10 -26.68
N ALA A 378 -6.93 -0.03 -27.58
CA ALA A 378 -7.54 1.12 -28.25
C ALA A 378 -8.20 2.11 -27.25
N LEU A 379 -8.85 1.61 -26.20
CA LEU A 379 -9.42 2.46 -25.16
C LEU A 379 -8.37 3.19 -24.33
N LYS A 380 -7.23 2.55 -24.05
CA LYS A 380 -6.09 3.17 -23.35
C LYS A 380 -5.43 4.22 -24.23
N ASP A 381 -5.18 3.90 -25.49
CA ASP A 381 -4.60 4.81 -26.48
C ASP A 381 -5.51 6.05 -26.65
N TYR A 382 -6.83 5.85 -26.73
CA TYR A 382 -7.81 6.93 -26.77
C TYR A 382 -7.81 7.78 -25.49
N ALA A 383 -7.73 7.14 -24.32
CA ALA A 383 -7.67 7.85 -23.04
C ALA A 383 -6.42 8.74 -22.95
N GLU A 384 -5.27 8.24 -23.39
CA GLU A 384 -4.02 8.99 -23.47
C GLU A 384 -4.12 10.15 -24.46
N GLU A 385 -4.63 9.89 -25.68
CA GLU A 385 -4.81 10.91 -26.73
C GLU A 385 -5.72 12.05 -26.26
N LYS A 386 -6.82 11.72 -25.58
CA LYS A 386 -7.80 12.70 -25.09
C LYS A 386 -7.46 13.27 -23.71
N LYS A 387 -6.36 12.83 -23.08
CA LYS A 387 -5.98 13.18 -21.69
C LYS A 387 -7.12 12.91 -20.69
N CYS A 388 -7.85 11.82 -20.93
CA CYS A 388 -8.91 11.36 -20.05
C CYS A 388 -8.35 10.40 -18.99
N ASN A 389 -8.80 10.55 -17.75
CA ASN A 389 -8.38 9.70 -16.64
C ASN A 389 -9.22 8.41 -16.61
N TYR A 390 -8.92 7.44 -17.47
CA TYR A 390 -9.64 6.15 -17.56
C TYR A 390 -8.77 4.95 -17.18
N GLU A 391 -9.35 4.00 -16.45
CA GLU A 391 -8.75 2.68 -16.19
C GLU A 391 -9.53 1.59 -16.94
N VAL A 392 -8.83 0.69 -17.63
CA VAL A 392 -9.45 -0.41 -18.39
C VAL A 392 -9.00 -1.77 -17.85
N PHE A 393 -9.95 -2.56 -17.35
CA PHE A 393 -9.77 -3.92 -16.89
C PHE A 393 -10.26 -4.94 -17.95
N ILE A 394 -9.55 -6.05 -18.14
CA ILE A 394 -9.95 -7.17 -19.01
C ILE A 394 -9.81 -8.48 -18.25
N ASP A 395 -10.81 -9.34 -18.35
CA ASP A 395 -10.76 -10.74 -17.89
C ASP A 395 -9.82 -11.61 -18.76
N ARG A 396 -8.49 -11.50 -18.61
CA ARG A 396 -7.55 -12.37 -19.35
C ARG A 396 -7.53 -13.77 -18.72
N LYS A 397 -7.98 -14.78 -19.48
CA LYS A 397 -8.01 -16.21 -19.12
C LYS A 397 -6.75 -16.68 -18.35
N MET A 398 -7.01 -17.36 -17.22
CA MET A 398 -6.08 -17.70 -16.15
C MET A 398 -5.55 -19.14 -16.18
N GLU A 399 -4.47 -19.38 -15.43
CA GLU A 399 -3.92 -20.69 -15.09
C GLU A 399 -4.80 -21.46 -14.07
N LYS A 400 -4.71 -22.79 -14.08
CA LYS A 400 -5.58 -23.67 -13.28
C LYS A 400 -5.21 -23.62 -11.79
N GLY A 401 -6.14 -23.23 -10.91
CA GLY A 401 -6.03 -23.53 -9.47
C GLY A 401 -6.80 -22.69 -8.45
N THR A 402 -7.40 -21.54 -8.78
CA THR A 402 -7.87 -20.57 -7.75
C THR A 402 -9.40 -20.48 -7.55
N LYS A 403 -9.80 -20.12 -6.32
CA LYS A 403 -11.15 -19.61 -5.97
C LYS A 403 -11.32 -18.20 -6.56
N PHE A 404 -11.66 -18.21 -7.84
CA PHE A 404 -11.77 -17.14 -8.84
C PHE A 404 -12.84 -16.01 -8.66
N PRO A 405 -13.96 -16.16 -7.90
CA PRO A 405 -15.05 -15.16 -7.98
C PRO A 405 -14.79 -13.77 -7.37
N GLU A 406 -14.04 -13.64 -6.28
CA GLU A 406 -14.08 -12.42 -5.44
C GLU A 406 -13.40 -11.19 -6.05
N GLU A 407 -12.23 -11.35 -6.68
CA GLU A 407 -11.51 -10.23 -7.28
C GLU A 407 -12.24 -9.68 -8.51
N ILE A 408 -12.81 -10.55 -9.34
CA ILE A 408 -13.62 -10.14 -10.49
C ILE A 408 -14.87 -9.40 -10.02
N LEU A 409 -15.55 -9.89 -8.98
CA LEU A 409 -16.71 -9.20 -8.40
C LEU A 409 -16.32 -7.82 -7.81
N ARG A 410 -15.12 -7.68 -7.24
CA ARG A 410 -14.58 -6.42 -6.73
C ARG A 410 -14.32 -5.41 -7.86
N GLN A 411 -13.71 -5.86 -8.95
CA GLN A 411 -13.45 -5.02 -10.12
C GLN A 411 -14.76 -4.54 -10.77
N ILE A 412 -15.75 -5.43 -10.89
CA ILE A 412 -17.09 -5.08 -11.38
C ILE A 412 -17.76 -4.06 -10.45
N ALA A 413 -17.64 -4.19 -9.13
CA ALA A 413 -18.21 -3.23 -8.17
C ALA A 413 -17.63 -1.81 -8.27
N MET A 414 -16.39 -1.68 -8.77
CA MET A 414 -15.70 -0.40 -8.94
C MET A 414 -15.86 0.19 -10.33
N THR A 415 -16.59 -0.49 -11.22
CA THR A 415 -16.73 -0.16 -12.63
C THR A 415 -17.81 0.88 -12.87
N HIS A 416 -17.49 1.89 -13.68
CA HIS A 416 -18.45 2.90 -14.16
C HIS A 416 -19.07 2.48 -15.51
N LEU A 417 -18.32 1.74 -16.34
CA LEU A 417 -18.77 1.19 -17.62
C LEU A 417 -18.37 -0.27 -17.80
N GLY A 418 -19.35 -1.18 -17.77
CA GLY A 418 -19.17 -2.59 -18.13
C GLY A 418 -19.39 -2.83 -19.62
N ILE A 419 -18.32 -3.08 -20.38
CA ILE A 419 -18.42 -3.51 -21.78
C ILE A 419 -18.55 -5.05 -21.79
N VAL A 420 -19.70 -5.53 -22.24
CA VAL A 420 -19.99 -6.97 -22.31
C VAL A 420 -19.83 -7.44 -23.75
N VAL A 421 -18.74 -8.16 -24.04
CA VAL A 421 -18.44 -8.68 -25.38
C VAL A 421 -19.21 -9.98 -25.62
N VAL A 422 -20.32 -9.89 -26.35
CA VAL A 422 -21.20 -11.00 -26.67
C VAL A 422 -20.71 -11.70 -27.94
N THR A 423 -20.25 -12.94 -27.78
CA THR A 423 -19.86 -13.86 -28.87
C THR A 423 -20.84 -15.03 -28.97
N LYS A 424 -20.71 -15.88 -30.00
CA LYS A 424 -21.59 -17.06 -30.19
C LYS A 424 -21.52 -18.04 -29.01
N GLU A 425 -20.38 -18.11 -28.34
CA GLU A 425 -20.16 -19.02 -27.21
C GLU A 425 -20.43 -18.34 -25.86
N PHE A 426 -20.91 -17.09 -25.84
CA PHE A 426 -21.06 -16.31 -24.61
C PHE A 426 -21.88 -17.01 -23.54
N PHE A 427 -23.08 -17.45 -23.91
CA PHE A 427 -24.02 -18.06 -22.97
C PHE A 427 -23.61 -19.46 -22.49
N LYS A 428 -22.56 -20.04 -23.07
CA LYS A 428 -21.99 -21.34 -22.66
C LYS A 428 -20.77 -21.18 -21.74
N ASN A 429 -20.22 -19.96 -21.60
CA ASN A 429 -19.05 -19.72 -20.76
C ASN A 429 -19.45 -19.32 -19.35
N LYS A 430 -18.87 -19.99 -18.35
CA LYS A 430 -19.26 -19.81 -16.95
C LYS A 430 -19.01 -18.39 -16.44
N TRP A 431 -17.82 -17.85 -16.73
CA TRP A 431 -17.35 -16.59 -16.15
C TRP A 431 -18.09 -15.35 -16.68
N PRO A 432 -18.23 -15.13 -18.00
CA PRO A 432 -18.93 -13.96 -18.53
C PRO A 432 -20.39 -13.89 -18.10
N MET A 433 -21.02 -15.04 -17.83
CA MET A 433 -22.38 -15.11 -17.29
C MET A 433 -22.46 -14.67 -15.82
N ILE A 434 -21.47 -15.02 -15.00
CA ILE A 434 -21.34 -14.55 -13.61
C ILE A 434 -21.09 -13.04 -13.60
N GLU A 435 -20.19 -12.56 -14.46
CA GLU A 435 -19.87 -11.14 -14.61
C GLU A 435 -21.09 -10.34 -15.03
N LEU A 436 -21.81 -10.79 -16.06
CA LEU A 436 -23.04 -10.15 -16.53
C LEU A 436 -24.09 -10.07 -15.42
N ALA A 437 -24.29 -11.15 -14.67
CA ALA A 437 -25.22 -11.15 -13.56
C ALA A 437 -24.84 -10.14 -12.48
N LYS A 438 -23.55 -9.94 -12.23
CA LYS A 438 -23.10 -8.90 -11.29
C LYS A 438 -23.22 -7.49 -11.86
N PHE A 439 -22.95 -7.29 -13.15
CA PHE A 439 -23.19 -6.01 -13.81
C PHE A 439 -24.65 -5.60 -13.71
N VAL A 440 -25.57 -6.51 -13.97
CA VAL A 440 -27.01 -6.23 -13.90
C VAL A 440 -27.46 -5.95 -12.46
N GLU A 441 -26.88 -6.61 -11.46
CA GLU A 441 -27.12 -6.31 -10.04
C GLU A 441 -26.70 -4.87 -9.66
N LEU A 442 -25.62 -4.37 -10.28
CA LEU A 442 -25.07 -3.03 -10.02
C LEU A 442 -25.54 -1.98 -11.03
N TYR A 443 -26.32 -2.38 -12.03
CA TYR A 443 -26.73 -1.53 -13.13
C TYR A 443 -27.65 -0.42 -12.62
N LYS A 444 -27.13 0.80 -12.63
CA LYS A 444 -27.82 2.00 -12.16
C LYS A 444 -27.39 3.19 -13.02
N PRO A 445 -28.04 3.45 -14.16
CA PRO A 445 -27.73 4.61 -14.97
C PRO A 445 -28.14 5.92 -14.26
N PRO A 446 -27.34 7.00 -14.35
CA PRO A 446 -26.13 7.14 -15.18
C PRO A 446 -24.82 6.68 -14.52
N GLU A 447 -24.83 6.28 -13.25
CA GLU A 447 -23.62 6.03 -12.46
C GLU A 447 -22.85 4.76 -12.87
N VAL A 448 -23.58 3.69 -13.21
CA VAL A 448 -23.02 2.43 -13.70
C VAL A 448 -23.73 2.04 -14.98
N LEU A 449 -22.98 2.04 -16.09
CA LEU A 449 -23.46 1.73 -17.43
C LEU A 449 -23.03 0.33 -17.85
N ILE A 450 -23.88 -0.31 -18.65
CA ILE A 450 -23.55 -1.54 -19.38
C ILE A 450 -23.62 -1.21 -20.86
N LEU A 451 -22.59 -1.62 -21.61
CA LEU A 451 -22.53 -1.52 -23.06
C LEU A 451 -22.36 -2.92 -23.66
N PRO A 452 -23.44 -3.51 -24.22
CA PRO A 452 -23.33 -4.74 -24.98
C PRO A 452 -22.55 -4.48 -26.28
N LEU A 453 -21.51 -5.27 -26.53
CA LEU A 453 -20.76 -5.27 -27.78
C LEU A 453 -20.93 -6.63 -28.45
N PHE A 454 -21.70 -6.66 -29.54
CA PHE A 454 -21.99 -7.87 -30.30
C PHE A 454 -20.88 -8.14 -31.31
N TYR A 455 -19.98 -9.07 -30.96
CA TYR A 455 -18.84 -9.43 -31.80
C TYR A 455 -19.23 -10.54 -32.77
N LYS A 456 -19.23 -10.23 -34.08
CA LYS A 456 -19.61 -11.15 -35.17
C LYS A 456 -21.00 -11.78 -34.99
N LEU A 457 -21.93 -11.03 -34.39
CA LEU A 457 -23.30 -11.44 -34.15
C LEU A 457 -24.23 -10.25 -34.37
N LYS A 458 -25.42 -10.51 -34.90
CA LYS A 458 -26.51 -9.53 -34.85
C LYS A 458 -27.26 -9.62 -33.52
N PRO A 459 -27.76 -8.51 -32.95
CA PRO A 459 -28.58 -8.52 -31.74
C PRO A 459 -29.79 -9.44 -31.85
N ALA A 460 -30.40 -9.54 -33.04
CA ALA A 460 -31.51 -10.47 -33.29
C ALA A 460 -31.12 -11.95 -33.18
N GLU A 461 -29.90 -12.32 -33.58
CA GLU A 461 -29.39 -13.69 -33.44
C GLU A 461 -29.17 -14.04 -31.97
N VAL A 462 -28.66 -13.09 -31.18
CA VAL A 462 -28.52 -13.23 -29.74
C VAL A 462 -29.89 -13.44 -29.09
N ARG A 463 -30.89 -12.59 -29.40
CA ARG A 463 -32.26 -12.73 -28.88
C ARG A 463 -32.88 -14.09 -29.22
N SER A 464 -32.68 -14.60 -30.43
CA SER A 464 -33.20 -15.93 -30.83
C SER A 464 -32.54 -17.10 -30.06
N HIS A 465 -31.25 -17.02 -29.72
CA HIS A 465 -30.59 -18.03 -28.88
C HIS A 465 -31.15 -18.04 -27.45
N LEU A 466 -31.67 -16.91 -26.98
CA LEU A 466 -32.21 -16.73 -25.64
C LEU A 466 -33.67 -17.18 -25.53
N GLU A 467 -34.50 -16.85 -26.51
CA GLU A 467 -35.89 -17.33 -26.59
C GLU A 467 -35.98 -18.86 -26.58
N LYS A 468 -34.99 -19.53 -27.19
CA LYS A 468 -34.88 -20.99 -27.22
C LYS A 468 -34.35 -21.59 -25.91
N LYS A 469 -33.97 -20.76 -24.93
CA LYS A 469 -33.50 -21.14 -23.59
C LYS A 469 -32.39 -22.20 -23.58
N PHE A 470 -31.57 -22.24 -24.63
CA PHE A 470 -30.58 -23.30 -24.81
C PHE A 470 -29.53 -23.33 -23.69
N TRP A 471 -29.17 -22.16 -23.18
CA TRP A 471 -28.23 -22.01 -22.07
C TRP A 471 -28.82 -22.50 -20.73
N GLU A 472 -30.12 -22.33 -20.47
CA GLU A 472 -30.73 -22.74 -19.20
C GLU A 472 -30.57 -24.23 -18.93
N ARG A 473 -30.69 -25.06 -19.97
CA ARG A 473 -30.48 -26.50 -19.85
C ARG A 473 -29.04 -26.80 -19.42
N PHE A 474 -28.07 -26.18 -20.07
CA PHE A 474 -26.64 -26.35 -19.76
C PHE A 474 -26.32 -25.95 -18.31
N TRP A 475 -26.92 -24.86 -17.83
CA TRP A 475 -26.71 -24.38 -16.47
C TRP A 475 -27.50 -25.17 -15.42
N THR A 476 -28.66 -25.71 -15.77
CA THR A 476 -29.42 -26.64 -14.92
C THR A 476 -28.61 -27.91 -14.67
N GLU A 477 -27.98 -28.45 -15.72
CA GLU A 477 -27.12 -29.64 -15.64
C GLU A 477 -25.83 -29.41 -14.82
N MET A 478 -25.35 -28.16 -14.72
CA MET A 478 -24.21 -27.79 -13.87
C MET A 478 -24.58 -27.45 -12.42
N SER A 479 -25.86 -27.29 -12.11
CA SER A 479 -26.33 -27.00 -10.75
C SER A 479 -26.23 -28.25 -9.90
N SER A 480 -25.67 -28.14 -8.69
CA SER A 480 -25.57 -29.26 -7.75
C SER A 480 -25.97 -28.83 -6.35
N PRO A 481 -26.32 -29.77 -5.44
CA PRO A 481 -26.70 -29.43 -4.07
C PRO A 481 -25.63 -28.63 -3.31
N ASN A 482 -24.35 -28.87 -3.61
CA ASN A 482 -23.21 -28.18 -2.98
C ASN A 482 -22.86 -26.85 -3.67
N HIS A 483 -23.44 -26.57 -4.84
CA HIS A 483 -23.22 -25.35 -5.59
C HIS A 483 -24.49 -24.99 -6.37
N PRO A 484 -25.54 -24.50 -5.68
CA PRO A 484 -26.80 -24.18 -6.31
C PRO A 484 -26.62 -22.99 -7.26
N ILE A 485 -27.06 -23.16 -8.50
CA ILE A 485 -27.02 -22.12 -9.53
C ILE A 485 -28.37 -21.42 -9.54
N ASP A 486 -28.36 -20.12 -9.27
CA ASP A 486 -29.54 -19.26 -9.34
C ASP A 486 -29.88 -18.94 -10.81
N LEU A 487 -30.67 -19.82 -11.44
CA LEU A 487 -31.08 -19.68 -12.83
C LEU A 487 -31.94 -18.44 -13.09
N GLU A 488 -32.66 -17.95 -12.06
CA GLU A 488 -33.49 -16.74 -12.17
C GLU A 488 -32.61 -15.49 -12.24
N LYS A 489 -31.54 -15.44 -11.43
CA LYS A 489 -30.51 -14.39 -11.51
C LYS A 489 -29.91 -14.29 -12.92
N TYR A 490 -29.52 -15.42 -13.52
CA TYR A 490 -28.94 -15.41 -14.87
C TYR A 490 -29.97 -15.06 -15.96
N ARG A 491 -31.23 -15.47 -15.78
CA ARG A 491 -32.32 -15.09 -16.69
C ARG A 491 -32.50 -13.58 -16.72
N ASN A 492 -32.63 -12.96 -15.55
CA ASN A 492 -32.78 -11.51 -15.43
C ASN A 492 -31.59 -10.77 -16.06
N ALA A 493 -30.37 -11.27 -15.83
CA ALA A 493 -29.16 -10.67 -16.36
C ALA A 493 -29.14 -10.65 -17.91
N VAL A 494 -29.53 -11.76 -18.51
CA VAL A 494 -29.60 -11.96 -19.95
C VAL A 494 -30.72 -11.14 -20.59
N GLU A 495 -31.90 -11.10 -19.96
CA GLU A 495 -33.03 -10.27 -20.40
C GLU A 495 -32.67 -8.78 -20.37
N THR A 496 -32.02 -8.34 -19.28
CA THR A 496 -31.54 -6.96 -19.13
C THR A 496 -30.54 -6.61 -20.24
N LEU A 497 -29.55 -7.47 -20.51
CA LEU A 497 -28.58 -7.25 -21.58
C LEU A 497 -29.25 -7.03 -22.94
N CYS A 498 -30.35 -7.74 -23.24
CA CYS A 498 -31.06 -7.65 -24.52
C CYS A 498 -31.89 -6.39 -24.69
N ASN A 499 -32.28 -5.78 -23.58
CA ASN A 499 -33.06 -4.54 -23.53
C ASN A 499 -32.17 -3.30 -23.57
N ILE A 500 -30.86 -3.47 -23.41
CA ILE A 500 -29.88 -2.39 -23.55
C ILE A 500 -29.42 -2.30 -25.02
N ASN A 501 -29.40 -1.08 -25.56
CA ASN A 501 -28.86 -0.83 -26.90
C ASN A 501 -27.35 -1.07 -26.91
N GLY A 502 -26.89 -1.95 -27.80
CA GLY A 502 -25.48 -2.29 -27.94
C GLY A 502 -24.88 -1.89 -29.29
N VAL A 503 -23.59 -2.17 -29.44
CA VAL A 503 -22.81 -1.90 -30.65
C VAL A 503 -22.52 -3.20 -31.39
N GLU A 504 -22.78 -3.23 -32.69
CA GLU A 504 -22.39 -4.35 -33.55
C GLU A 504 -20.95 -4.15 -34.06
N TYR A 505 -20.11 -5.17 -33.93
CA TYR A 505 -18.74 -5.14 -34.44
C TYR A 505 -18.47 -6.36 -35.34
N ASN A 506 -18.31 -6.11 -36.64
CA ASN A 506 -18.25 -7.13 -37.70
C ASN A 506 -16.95 -7.14 -38.52
N PHE A 507 -15.98 -6.25 -38.26
CA PHE A 507 -14.78 -6.09 -39.10
C PHE A 507 -13.61 -6.98 -38.64
N TRP A 508 -12.88 -7.53 -39.61
CA TRP A 508 -12.04 -8.74 -39.45
C TRP A 508 -10.53 -8.52 -39.36
N ASN A 509 -10.00 -7.33 -39.59
CA ASN A 509 -8.60 -6.98 -39.38
C ASN A 509 -8.51 -5.45 -39.27
N ASP A 510 -8.22 -4.95 -38.06
CA ASP A 510 -7.48 -3.73 -37.71
C ASP A 510 -7.76 -3.37 -36.25
#